data_AF-A0ABD3QNJ2-F1
#
_entry.id   AF-A0ABD3QNJ2-F1
#
_cell.length_a   1.000
_cell.length_b   1.000
_cell.length_c   1.000
_cell.angle_alpha   90.00
_cell.angle_beta   90.00
_cell.angle_gamma   90.00
#
_symmetry.space_group_name_H-M   'P 1'
#
loop_
_entity.id
_entity.type
_entity.pdbx_description
1 polymer ?
#
loop_
_entity_poly.entity_id
_entity_poly.type
_entity_poly.pdbx_seq_one_letter_code
_entity_poly.pdbx_strand_id
1 'polypeptide(L)'
;MSETTLRQPLHARVRSPPAKMLTSIVFSICQQTMDIKLPQDKLEVEAIKTNSEACVAGPLEIKGIQRAKAAVEDNAEIELLAYWAMPNETPEQTVARAHLRRLAHKFWVFNLAREAYHWLKHNGNHPKGARAIEDCVKQAAGSDYWDWHRGSRLFFWRFQEDADWRLEARDGAEFWHLSEPPTGLHFQNIEPLSREAELEMRVKVFQLKFRGYLEPGTPDLVTPRFAVEKVANEQGKVLDIRTVWDAKRNGLNATLWAPKFPLPNHLDAANQVVKWLLVPVGQYLKEGSPSVDYSQDQELFIKTYTFDQDVAQQFNNFQLNEKHSHGARFIHTRNDRSVEPETILQCSVMSFGCKTFPYLATQGQERIMEMAEGDPSDPSNPFCHSECYLNLPPAKNYDVSFPRVMLLREDGELAARRVTFVDDIHGAEGEELQRM
;
A
#
# COMPACT_ATOMS: atom_id res chain seq x y z
N MET A 1 38.86 -2.65 -5.35
CA MET A 1 37.72 -1.82 -4.89
C MET A 1 38.19 -1.03 -3.69
N SER A 2 38.08 0.31 -3.70
CA SER A 2 38.48 1.14 -2.56
C SER A 2 37.41 1.03 -1.45
N GLU A 3 37.86 1.10 -0.20
CA GLU A 3 37.01 1.03 1.00
C GLU A 3 35.93 2.14 1.01
N THR A 4 36.15 3.21 0.25
CA THR A 4 35.26 4.35 0.05
C THR A 4 34.00 4.00 -0.75
N THR A 5 34.08 3.11 -1.74
CA THR A 5 32.94 2.71 -2.59
C THR A 5 31.94 1.82 -1.84
N LEU A 6 32.40 1.08 -0.83
CA LEU A 6 31.54 0.23 0.02
C LEU A 6 30.87 1.01 1.15
N ARG A 7 31.47 2.12 1.62
CA ARG A 7 30.95 2.88 2.76
C ARG A 7 29.82 3.84 2.38
N GLN A 8 29.74 4.34 1.15
CA GLN A 8 28.64 5.23 0.71
C GLN A 8 27.25 4.55 0.72
N PRO A 9 27.06 3.32 0.20
CA PRO A 9 25.77 2.61 0.29
C PRO A 9 25.42 2.21 1.73
N LEU A 10 26.43 1.91 2.56
CA LEU A 10 26.28 1.59 3.98
C LEU A 10 25.95 2.81 4.85
N HIS A 11 26.07 4.04 4.32
CA HIS A 11 25.72 5.30 4.99
C HIS A 11 24.48 6.00 4.40
N ALA A 12 23.93 5.52 3.28
CA ALA A 12 22.55 5.82 2.83
C ALA A 12 21.47 5.04 3.65
N ARG A 13 21.95 4.40 4.73
CA ARG A 13 21.36 4.11 6.04
C ARG A 13 19.89 4.54 6.27
N VAL A 14 19.08 3.53 6.58
CA VAL A 14 17.91 3.52 7.49
C VAL A 14 16.50 3.43 6.87
N ARG A 15 16.25 3.66 5.57
CA ARG A 15 14.84 3.82 5.09
C ARG A 15 14.29 3.01 3.91
N SER A 16 14.97 2.00 3.39
CA SER A 16 14.45 1.18 2.27
C SER A 16 14.64 -0.33 2.51
N PRO A 17 13.74 -1.21 2.04
CA PRO A 17 13.85 -2.64 2.27
C PRO A 17 15.17 -3.23 1.73
N PRO A 18 15.93 -3.98 2.56
CA PRO A 18 17.20 -4.64 2.19
C PRO A 18 17.18 -5.44 0.88
N ALA A 19 16.01 -5.95 0.46
CA ALA A 19 15.86 -6.72 -0.78
C ALA A 19 16.19 -5.90 -2.04
N LYS A 20 15.74 -4.64 -2.11
CA LYS A 20 15.92 -3.79 -3.31
C LYS A 20 17.40 -3.47 -3.57
N MET A 21 18.15 -3.21 -2.50
CA MET A 21 19.59 -2.95 -2.57
C MET A 21 20.40 -4.21 -2.87
N LEU A 22 20.03 -5.37 -2.30
CA LEU A 22 20.69 -6.62 -2.64
C LEU A 22 20.43 -7.02 -4.09
N THR A 23 19.22 -6.79 -4.62
CA THR A 23 18.98 -7.00 -6.04
C THR A 23 19.86 -6.08 -6.88
N SER A 24 19.97 -4.79 -6.56
CA SER A 24 20.87 -3.90 -7.32
C SER A 24 22.35 -4.28 -7.20
N ILE A 25 22.83 -4.63 -6.00
CA ILE A 25 24.22 -5.02 -5.76
C ILE A 25 24.52 -6.36 -6.45
N VAL A 26 23.67 -7.36 -6.27
CA VAL A 26 23.83 -8.67 -6.91
C VAL A 26 23.67 -8.55 -8.41
N PHE A 27 22.74 -7.73 -8.91
CA PHE A 27 22.58 -7.46 -10.33
C PHE A 27 23.81 -6.76 -10.92
N SER A 28 24.34 -5.72 -10.28
CA SER A 28 25.58 -5.06 -10.71
C SER A 28 26.80 -5.99 -10.63
N ILE A 29 26.90 -6.83 -9.60
CA ILE A 29 27.97 -7.84 -9.48
C ILE A 29 27.81 -8.90 -10.58
N CYS A 30 26.61 -9.43 -10.79
CA CYS A 30 26.30 -10.42 -11.83
C CYS A 30 26.52 -9.87 -13.23
N GLN A 31 26.19 -8.59 -13.49
CA GLN A 31 26.46 -7.93 -14.77
C GLN A 31 27.96 -7.78 -15.00
N GLN A 32 28.72 -7.37 -13.98
CA GLN A 32 30.19 -7.30 -14.03
C GLN A 32 30.87 -8.68 -14.15
N THR A 33 30.23 -9.76 -13.68
CA THR A 33 30.76 -11.14 -13.82
C THR A 33 30.31 -11.85 -15.09
N MET A 34 29.13 -11.53 -15.63
CA MET A 34 28.66 -12.04 -16.93
C MET A 34 29.53 -11.53 -18.10
N ASP A 35 30.08 -10.32 -18.00
CA ASP A 35 31.09 -9.84 -18.96
C ASP A 35 32.41 -10.62 -18.89
N ILE A 36 32.63 -11.42 -17.84
CA ILE A 36 33.94 -12.04 -17.55
C ILE A 36 33.96 -13.56 -17.75
N LYS A 37 32.83 -14.30 -17.76
CA LYS A 37 32.82 -15.75 -18.08
C LYS A 37 31.39 -16.30 -18.10
N LEU A 38 31.04 -17.06 -19.14
CA LEU A 38 30.55 -18.44 -18.98
C LEU A 38 30.52 -19.18 -20.34
N PRO A 39 31.17 -20.35 -20.45
CA PRO A 39 30.96 -21.28 -21.55
C PRO A 39 29.57 -21.93 -21.47
N GLN A 40 28.92 -22.07 -22.61
CA GLN A 40 27.70 -22.86 -22.78
C GLN A 40 28.04 -24.34 -22.60
N ASP A 41 27.60 -24.97 -21.50
CA ASP A 41 27.20 -26.38 -21.53
C ASP A 41 26.35 -26.79 -20.32
N LYS A 42 25.12 -27.18 -20.63
CA LYS A 42 24.16 -28.10 -20.00
C LYS A 42 24.11 -28.21 -18.46
N LEU A 43 23.00 -27.74 -17.90
CA LEU A 43 22.45 -28.22 -16.62
C LEU A 43 20.94 -28.42 -16.79
N GLU A 44 20.52 -29.68 -17.00
CA GLU A 44 19.14 -30.10 -16.80
C GLU A 44 18.89 -30.21 -15.29
N VAL A 45 17.82 -29.57 -14.80
CA VAL A 45 17.39 -29.67 -13.40
C VAL A 45 15.93 -30.12 -13.38
N GLU A 46 15.71 -31.33 -12.85
CA GLU A 46 14.37 -31.88 -12.60
C GLU A 46 13.63 -31.08 -11.51
N ALA A 47 12.32 -30.89 -11.72
CA ALA A 47 11.45 -30.18 -10.81
C ALA A 47 11.09 -31.03 -9.58
N ILE A 48 11.36 -30.52 -8.37
CA ILE A 48 10.88 -31.09 -7.11
C ILE A 48 9.42 -30.67 -6.90
N LYS A 49 8.52 -31.66 -6.86
CA LYS A 49 7.11 -31.48 -6.46
C LYS A 49 7.03 -31.15 -4.97
N THR A 50 6.46 -30.00 -4.63
CA THR A 50 6.15 -29.62 -3.24
C THR A 50 4.69 -29.94 -2.95
N ASN A 51 4.47 -30.98 -2.15
CA ASN A 51 3.18 -31.23 -1.50
C ASN A 51 3.01 -30.19 -0.39
N SER A 52 2.10 -29.23 -0.59
CA SER A 52 1.61 -28.35 0.48
C SER A 52 0.18 -28.76 0.83
N GLU A 53 0.04 -29.52 1.90
CA GLU A 53 -1.25 -29.71 2.55
C GLU A 53 -1.60 -28.40 3.28
N ALA A 54 -2.43 -27.57 2.67
CA ALA A 54 -3.03 -26.40 3.29
C ALA A 54 -4.48 -26.26 2.82
N CYS A 55 -5.39 -26.05 3.79
CA CYS A 55 -6.78 -25.61 3.69
C CYS A 55 -7.49 -25.93 2.36
N VAL A 56 -8.39 -26.92 2.39
CA VAL A 56 -9.20 -27.35 1.23
C VAL A 56 -10.12 -26.22 0.78
N ALA A 57 -9.64 -25.34 -0.10
CA ALA A 57 -10.46 -24.40 -0.85
C ALA A 57 -11.23 -25.17 -1.92
N GLY A 58 -12.50 -24.81 -2.15
CA GLY A 58 -13.30 -25.44 -3.20
C GLY A 58 -12.74 -25.10 -4.59
N PRO A 59 -12.86 -25.98 -5.60
CA PRO A 59 -12.42 -25.72 -6.98
C PRO A 59 -12.96 -24.41 -7.59
N LEU A 60 -14.11 -23.92 -7.16
CA LEU A 60 -14.68 -22.64 -7.61
C LEU A 60 -13.98 -21.42 -6.96
N GLU A 61 -13.59 -21.52 -5.70
CA GLU A 61 -12.78 -20.51 -5.00
C GLU A 61 -11.37 -20.49 -5.58
N ILE A 62 -10.82 -21.67 -5.92
CA ILE A 62 -9.56 -21.80 -6.67
C ILE A 62 -9.68 -21.16 -8.06
N LYS A 63 -10.77 -21.39 -8.80
CA LYS A 63 -11.01 -20.76 -10.11
C LYS A 63 -11.22 -19.24 -10.03
N GLY A 64 -11.88 -18.75 -8.98
CA GLY A 64 -12.02 -17.32 -8.71
C GLY A 64 -10.69 -16.66 -8.35
N ILE A 65 -9.87 -17.32 -7.54
CA ILE A 65 -8.49 -16.92 -7.24
C ILE A 65 -7.62 -16.98 -8.48
N GLN A 66 -7.73 -18.02 -9.32
CA GLN A 66 -7.02 -18.14 -10.59
C GLN A 66 -7.49 -17.13 -11.63
N ARG A 67 -8.76 -16.69 -11.62
CA ARG A 67 -9.25 -15.60 -12.49
C ARG A 67 -8.84 -14.23 -11.98
N ALA A 68 -8.85 -14.00 -10.67
CA ALA A 68 -8.34 -12.78 -10.07
C ALA A 68 -6.82 -12.69 -10.22
N LYS A 69 -6.12 -13.83 -10.13
CA LYS A 69 -4.72 -13.97 -10.53
C LYS A 69 -4.55 -13.76 -12.01
N ALA A 70 -5.27 -14.42 -12.91
CA ALA A 70 -5.14 -14.23 -14.37
C ALA A 70 -5.50 -12.81 -14.85
N ALA A 71 -6.46 -12.13 -14.21
CA ALA A 71 -6.77 -10.73 -14.49
C ALA A 71 -5.68 -9.76 -14.03
N VAL A 72 -4.77 -10.21 -13.15
CA VAL A 72 -3.58 -9.48 -12.70
C VAL A 72 -2.29 -10.04 -13.39
N GLU A 73 -2.24 -11.33 -13.71
CA GLU A 73 -1.06 -12.08 -14.17
C GLU A 73 -0.85 -11.95 -15.68
N ASP A 74 -1.87 -11.68 -16.50
CA ASP A 74 -1.63 -11.61 -17.96
C ASP A 74 -1.19 -10.22 -18.46
N ASN A 75 -1.38 -9.15 -17.68
CA ASN A 75 -0.86 -7.81 -18.04
C ASN A 75 0.02 -7.16 -16.95
N ALA A 76 -0.23 -7.35 -15.64
CA ALA A 76 0.54 -6.63 -14.62
C ALA A 76 1.88 -7.28 -14.27
N GLU A 77 1.98 -8.63 -14.30
CA GLU A 77 3.29 -9.28 -14.15
C GLU A 77 4.20 -8.94 -15.35
N ILE A 78 3.66 -8.90 -16.58
CA ILE A 78 4.40 -8.55 -17.79
C ILE A 78 4.76 -7.05 -17.83
N GLU A 79 3.86 -6.14 -17.44
CA GLU A 79 4.13 -4.70 -17.43
C GLU A 79 5.12 -4.26 -16.33
N LEU A 80 5.03 -4.83 -15.11
CA LEU A 80 6.01 -4.55 -14.05
C LEU A 80 7.36 -5.23 -14.32
N LEU A 81 7.38 -6.42 -14.93
CA LEU A 81 8.61 -7.03 -15.41
C LEU A 81 9.26 -6.20 -16.51
N ALA A 82 8.48 -5.54 -17.38
CA ALA A 82 8.97 -4.70 -18.48
C ALA A 82 9.59 -3.37 -18.01
N TYR A 83 9.03 -2.73 -16.98
CA TYR A 83 9.61 -1.50 -16.39
C TYR A 83 11.01 -1.70 -15.81
N TRP A 84 11.30 -2.93 -15.37
CA TRP A 84 12.58 -3.34 -14.77
C TRP A 84 13.29 -4.41 -15.61
N ALA A 85 12.85 -4.65 -16.83
CA ALA A 85 13.58 -5.45 -17.80
C ALA A 85 14.61 -4.52 -18.42
N MET A 86 15.85 -5.00 -18.57
CA MET A 86 16.79 -4.23 -19.38
C MET A 86 16.31 -4.24 -20.83
N PRO A 87 16.48 -3.13 -21.58
CA PRO A 87 16.29 -3.16 -23.01
C PRO A 87 17.14 -4.30 -23.61
N ASN A 88 16.49 -5.26 -24.29
CA ASN A 88 17.11 -6.47 -24.85
C ASN A 88 17.55 -7.55 -23.84
N GLU A 89 16.85 -7.69 -22.70
CA GLU A 89 17.09 -8.77 -21.73
C GLU A 89 16.95 -10.17 -22.38
N THR A 90 17.94 -11.05 -22.18
CA THR A 90 17.87 -12.43 -22.70
C THR A 90 16.93 -13.30 -21.84
N PRO A 91 16.42 -14.44 -22.36
CA PRO A 91 15.62 -15.37 -21.58
C PRO A 91 16.33 -15.84 -20.29
N GLU A 92 17.65 -16.06 -20.34
CA GLU A 92 18.46 -16.47 -19.20
C GLU A 92 18.52 -15.37 -18.14
N GLN A 93 18.68 -14.10 -18.56
CA GLN A 93 18.69 -12.95 -17.66
C GLN A 93 17.35 -12.79 -16.95
N THR A 94 16.24 -13.00 -17.68
CA THR A 94 14.88 -12.97 -17.11
C THR A 94 14.72 -14.04 -16.01
N VAL A 95 15.16 -15.26 -16.28
CA VAL A 95 15.14 -16.36 -15.29
C VAL A 95 16.03 -16.03 -14.09
N ALA A 96 17.26 -15.56 -14.33
CA ALA A 96 18.18 -15.16 -13.27
C ALA A 96 17.58 -14.06 -12.37
N ARG A 97 16.96 -13.04 -12.97
CA ARG A 97 16.28 -11.95 -12.26
C ARG A 97 15.16 -12.47 -11.36
N ALA A 98 14.35 -13.42 -11.83
CA ALA A 98 13.32 -14.06 -11.01
C ALA A 98 13.91 -14.83 -9.81
N HIS A 99 15.00 -15.56 -10.00
CA HIS A 99 15.71 -16.26 -8.91
C HIS A 99 16.30 -15.28 -7.89
N LEU A 100 16.94 -14.20 -8.37
CA LEU A 100 17.52 -13.17 -7.51
C LEU A 100 16.47 -12.48 -6.66
N ARG A 101 15.28 -12.17 -7.22
CA ARG A 101 14.17 -11.59 -6.44
C ARG A 101 13.69 -12.54 -5.35
N ARG A 102 13.51 -13.82 -5.66
CA ARG A 102 13.10 -14.82 -4.66
C ARG A 102 14.15 -14.95 -3.54
N LEU A 103 15.44 -14.90 -3.89
CA LEU A 103 16.52 -14.93 -2.91
C LEU A 103 16.53 -13.65 -2.05
N ALA A 104 16.40 -12.48 -2.68
CA ALA A 104 16.34 -11.19 -1.98
C ALA A 104 15.15 -11.11 -1.02
N HIS A 105 13.98 -11.58 -1.45
CA HIS A 105 12.79 -11.67 -0.61
C HIS A 105 13.00 -12.58 0.60
N LYS A 106 13.49 -13.81 0.38
CA LYS A 106 13.82 -14.74 1.48
C LYS A 106 14.83 -14.16 2.47
N PHE A 107 15.87 -13.51 1.96
CA PHE A 107 16.86 -12.83 2.79
C PHE A 107 16.25 -11.68 3.59
N TRP A 108 15.38 -10.89 2.97
CA TRP A 108 14.67 -9.82 3.66
C TRP A 108 13.77 -10.35 4.78
N VAL A 109 12.96 -11.38 4.52
CA VAL A 109 12.12 -12.02 5.56
C VAL A 109 12.99 -12.56 6.70
N PHE A 110 14.12 -13.20 6.38
CA PHE A 110 15.04 -13.72 7.39
C PHE A 110 15.60 -12.60 8.29
N ASN A 111 16.06 -11.50 7.71
CA ASN A 111 16.58 -10.38 8.51
C ASN A 111 15.49 -9.66 9.29
N LEU A 112 14.30 -9.50 8.69
CA LEU A 112 13.14 -8.94 9.36
C LEU A 112 12.79 -9.75 10.61
N ALA A 113 12.76 -11.09 10.50
CA ALA A 113 12.52 -11.97 11.63
C ALA A 113 13.60 -11.81 12.70
N ARG A 114 14.89 -11.80 12.30
CA ARG A 114 16.01 -11.59 13.23
C ARG A 114 15.88 -10.26 13.97
N GLU A 115 15.61 -9.17 13.26
CA GLU A 115 15.40 -7.84 13.82
C GLU A 115 14.26 -7.86 14.86
N ALA A 116 13.13 -8.46 14.51
CA ALA A 116 11.98 -8.57 15.41
C ALA A 116 12.29 -9.40 16.66
N TYR A 117 12.99 -10.54 16.54
CA TYR A 117 13.40 -11.34 17.69
C TYR A 117 14.41 -10.63 18.59
N HIS A 118 15.35 -9.88 18.01
CA HIS A 118 16.26 -9.04 18.77
C HIS A 118 15.52 -7.96 19.55
N TRP A 119 14.55 -7.30 18.91
CA TRP A 119 13.70 -6.31 19.56
C TRP A 119 12.90 -6.93 20.73
N LEU A 120 12.30 -8.11 20.53
CA LEU A 120 11.53 -8.81 21.57
C LEU A 120 12.40 -9.20 22.78
N LYS A 121 13.66 -9.59 22.53
CA LYS A 121 14.61 -9.90 23.59
C LYS A 121 15.00 -8.67 24.41
N HIS A 122 15.11 -7.50 23.76
CA HIS A 122 15.49 -6.24 24.41
C HIS A 122 14.33 -5.61 25.19
N ASN A 123 13.13 -5.60 24.62
CA ASN A 123 11.96 -4.91 25.17
C ASN A 123 11.06 -5.77 26.08
N GLY A 124 11.50 -7.00 26.39
CA GLY A 124 10.75 -7.93 27.22
C GLY A 124 9.74 -8.76 26.42
N ASN A 125 9.65 -10.05 26.75
CA ASN A 125 8.80 -11.01 26.05
C ASN A 125 7.33 -10.90 26.48
N HIS A 126 6.70 -9.75 26.23
CA HIS A 126 5.27 -9.58 26.47
C HIS A 126 4.46 -10.45 25.49
N PRO A 127 3.50 -11.27 25.97
CA PRO A 127 2.75 -12.19 25.10
C PRO A 127 2.05 -11.53 23.91
N LYS A 128 1.52 -10.32 24.09
CA LYS A 128 0.91 -9.54 23.00
C LYS A 128 1.92 -9.15 21.92
N GLY A 129 3.11 -8.68 22.33
CA GLY A 129 4.20 -8.32 21.41
C GLY A 129 4.74 -9.52 20.64
N ALA A 130 4.92 -10.66 21.33
CA ALA A 130 5.35 -11.90 20.70
C ALA A 130 4.37 -12.36 19.61
N ARG A 131 3.06 -12.42 19.92
CA ARG A 131 2.02 -12.78 18.94
C ARG A 131 1.97 -11.82 17.75
N ALA A 132 2.11 -10.52 17.99
CA ALA A 132 2.13 -9.52 16.92
C ALA A 132 3.33 -9.69 15.99
N ILE A 133 4.52 -9.99 16.53
CA ILE A 133 5.73 -10.28 15.74
C ILE A 133 5.56 -11.56 14.93
N GLU A 134 5.07 -12.64 15.54
CA GLU A 134 4.81 -13.90 14.85
C GLU A 134 3.89 -13.70 13.64
N ASP A 135 2.84 -12.89 13.81
CA ASP A 135 1.91 -12.59 12.74
C ASP A 135 2.54 -11.72 11.64
N CYS A 136 3.30 -10.67 11.99
CA CYS A 136 4.07 -9.88 11.01
C CYS A 136 5.04 -10.74 10.19
N VAL A 137 5.79 -11.64 10.85
CA VAL A 137 6.76 -12.53 10.19
C VAL A 137 6.04 -13.56 9.31
N LYS A 138 4.93 -14.12 9.77
CA LYS A 138 4.10 -15.04 8.99
C LYS A 138 3.55 -14.38 7.72
N GLN A 139 3.06 -13.16 7.83
CA GLN A 139 2.54 -12.39 6.69
C GLN A 139 3.66 -12.01 5.71
N ALA A 140 4.81 -11.56 6.22
CA ALA A 140 5.99 -11.29 5.39
C ALA A 140 6.51 -12.56 4.69
N ALA A 141 6.55 -13.71 5.37
CA ALA A 141 6.94 -14.98 4.76
C ALA A 141 5.93 -15.47 3.70
N GLY A 142 4.67 -15.07 3.82
CA GLY A 142 3.59 -15.36 2.87
C GLY A 142 3.44 -14.33 1.74
N SER A 143 4.30 -13.32 1.68
CA SER A 143 4.38 -12.35 0.57
C SER A 143 5.38 -12.82 -0.49
N ASP A 144 5.42 -12.11 -1.62
CA ASP A 144 6.55 -12.17 -2.55
C ASP A 144 7.16 -10.77 -2.75
N TYR A 145 7.93 -10.59 -3.81
CA TYR A 145 8.60 -9.33 -4.09
C TYR A 145 7.62 -8.19 -4.43
N TRP A 146 6.43 -8.52 -4.93
CA TRP A 146 5.43 -7.57 -5.44
C TRP A 146 4.20 -7.48 -4.55
N ASP A 147 3.76 -8.61 -4.00
CA ASP A 147 2.43 -8.75 -3.41
C ASP A 147 2.40 -9.40 -2.02
N TRP A 148 1.40 -8.99 -1.25
CA TRP A 148 1.09 -9.49 0.08
C TRP A 148 -0.02 -10.55 0.05
N HIS A 149 0.28 -11.72 -0.53
CA HIS A 149 -0.73 -12.78 -0.74
C HIS A 149 -1.42 -13.24 0.55
N ARG A 150 -0.72 -13.18 1.68
CA ARG A 150 -1.22 -13.56 3.01
C ARG A 150 -1.61 -12.39 3.90
N GLY A 151 -1.79 -11.21 3.31
CA GLY A 151 -2.08 -9.97 4.04
C GLY A 151 -0.81 -9.25 4.48
N SER A 152 -0.99 -8.03 4.95
CA SER A 152 0.06 -7.13 5.43
C SER A 152 -0.25 -6.62 6.84
N ARG A 153 0.81 -6.37 7.60
CA ARG A 153 0.75 -5.80 8.95
C ARG A 153 1.95 -4.90 9.18
N LEU A 154 1.71 -3.78 9.86
CA LEU A 154 2.76 -2.82 10.18
C LEU A 154 3.82 -3.44 11.10
N PHE A 155 5.09 -3.27 10.73
CA PHE A 155 6.24 -3.69 11.54
C PHE A 155 6.45 -2.73 12.70
N PHE A 156 5.57 -2.83 13.70
CA PHE A 156 5.48 -1.88 14.82
C PHE A 156 6.80 -1.69 15.59
N TRP A 157 7.70 -2.69 15.62
CA TRP A 157 9.01 -2.54 16.28
C TRP A 157 9.97 -1.56 15.58
N ARG A 158 9.65 -1.14 14.36
CA ARG A 158 10.38 -0.08 13.64
C ARG A 158 9.87 1.32 13.94
N PHE A 159 8.78 1.43 14.70
CA PHE A 159 8.25 2.70 15.16
C PHE A 159 9.06 3.19 16.35
N GLN A 160 9.18 4.51 16.46
CA GLN A 160 9.93 5.15 17.54
C GLN A 160 9.35 4.74 18.90
N GLU A 161 10.21 4.51 19.89
CA GLU A 161 9.79 3.94 21.17
C GLU A 161 8.97 4.91 22.02
N ASP A 162 9.24 6.22 21.86
CA ASP A 162 8.67 7.32 22.63
C ASP A 162 7.30 7.78 22.11
N ALA A 163 6.82 7.20 21.01
CA ALA A 163 5.54 7.55 20.41
C ALA A 163 4.48 6.47 20.70
N ASP A 164 3.29 6.91 21.14
CA ASP A 164 2.09 6.06 21.30
C ASP A 164 1.74 5.27 20.03
N TRP A 165 2.24 5.72 18.88
CA TRP A 165 2.05 5.12 17.55
C TRP A 165 2.55 3.69 17.47
N ARG A 166 3.57 3.31 18.25
CA ARG A 166 4.06 1.93 18.28
C ARG A 166 3.02 0.97 18.84
N LEU A 167 2.29 1.39 19.89
CA LEU A 167 1.22 0.59 20.49
C LEU A 167 0.01 0.56 19.57
N GLU A 168 -0.35 1.69 18.96
CA GLU A 168 -1.43 1.75 17.99
C GLU A 168 -1.16 0.89 16.74
N ALA A 169 0.07 0.88 16.22
CA ALA A 169 0.44 0.01 15.09
C ALA A 169 0.39 -1.48 15.46
N ARG A 170 0.65 -1.81 16.73
CA ARG A 170 0.60 -3.19 17.25
C ARG A 170 -0.83 -3.67 17.49
N ASP A 171 -1.63 -2.88 18.21
CA ASP A 171 -2.90 -3.29 18.80
C ASP A 171 -4.13 -2.66 18.10
N GLY A 172 -3.92 -1.59 17.34
CA GLY A 172 -4.97 -0.78 16.71
C GLY A 172 -5.20 0.53 17.45
N ALA A 173 -5.44 1.60 16.68
CA ALA A 173 -5.80 2.91 17.23
C ALA A 173 -7.21 2.87 17.85
N GLU A 174 -7.35 3.51 19.00
CA GLU A 174 -8.65 3.71 19.65
C GLU A 174 -9.46 4.77 18.89
N PHE A 175 -10.79 4.66 18.95
CA PHE A 175 -11.69 5.61 18.32
C PHE A 175 -12.91 5.88 19.18
N TRP A 176 -13.53 7.02 18.93
CA TRP A 176 -14.49 7.60 19.86
C TRP A 176 -15.93 7.20 19.54
N HIS A 177 -16.64 6.82 20.58
CA HIS A 177 -18.08 6.58 20.55
C HIS A 177 -18.85 7.73 21.18
N LEU A 178 -19.92 8.16 20.51
CA LEU A 178 -20.93 9.08 21.01
C LEU A 178 -21.91 8.38 21.97
N SER A 179 -22.06 7.07 21.79
CA SER A 179 -22.92 6.19 22.60
C SER A 179 -22.42 4.76 22.49
N GLU A 180 -22.87 3.87 23.38
CA GLU A 180 -22.51 2.45 23.31
C GLU A 180 -22.81 1.84 21.93
N PRO A 181 -21.91 0.98 21.38
CA PRO A 181 -22.12 0.32 20.11
C PRO A 181 -23.39 -0.54 20.12
N PRO A 182 -24.12 -0.65 18.99
CA PRO A 182 -25.26 -1.54 18.92
C PRO A 182 -24.80 -3.00 18.95
N THR A 183 -25.70 -3.88 19.40
CA THR A 183 -25.51 -5.33 19.36
C THR A 183 -26.54 -5.95 18.43
N GLY A 184 -26.14 -6.96 17.64
CA GLY A 184 -27.07 -7.63 16.75
C GLY A 184 -26.37 -8.60 15.80
N LEU A 185 -26.58 -9.90 16.03
CA LEU A 185 -26.13 -10.96 15.10
C LEU A 185 -27.18 -11.32 14.05
N HIS A 186 -28.38 -10.75 14.17
CA HIS A 186 -29.52 -11.00 13.30
C HIS A 186 -29.45 -10.25 11.96
N PHE A 187 -28.55 -9.27 11.81
CA PHE A 187 -28.39 -8.54 10.56
C PHE A 187 -27.98 -9.50 9.43
N GLN A 188 -28.72 -9.41 8.32
CA GLN A 188 -28.51 -10.22 7.12
C GLN A 188 -27.92 -9.38 6.00
N ASN A 189 -27.16 -10.05 5.13
CA ASN A 189 -26.65 -9.42 3.91
C ASN A 189 -27.82 -9.03 3.00
N ILE A 190 -27.65 -7.98 2.22
CA ILE A 190 -28.60 -7.63 1.18
C ILE A 190 -28.44 -8.65 0.07
N GLU A 191 -29.55 -9.26 -0.34
CA GLU A 191 -29.55 -10.26 -1.40
C GLU A 191 -29.10 -9.59 -2.72
N PRO A 192 -28.04 -10.09 -3.37
CA PRO A 192 -27.59 -9.56 -4.65
C PRO A 192 -28.54 -9.99 -5.77
N LEU A 193 -28.44 -9.31 -6.92
CA LEU A 193 -29.33 -9.55 -8.08
C LEU A 193 -29.25 -10.96 -8.67
N SER A 194 -28.15 -11.68 -8.43
CA SER A 194 -27.94 -13.04 -8.94
C SER A 194 -27.07 -13.89 -8.01
N ARG A 195 -27.14 -15.21 -8.19
CA ARG A 195 -26.27 -16.16 -7.48
C ARG A 195 -24.80 -15.96 -7.84
N GLU A 196 -24.52 -15.63 -9.10
CA GLU A 196 -23.17 -15.34 -9.58
C GLU A 196 -22.60 -14.11 -8.86
N ALA A 197 -23.40 -13.07 -8.67
CA ALA A 197 -23.00 -11.91 -7.89
C ALA A 197 -22.75 -12.28 -6.41
N GLU A 198 -23.58 -13.12 -5.81
CA GLU A 198 -23.32 -13.61 -4.44
C GLU A 198 -21.98 -14.36 -4.35
N LEU A 199 -21.69 -15.25 -5.32
CA LEU A 199 -20.44 -16.00 -5.36
C LEU A 199 -19.22 -15.08 -5.50
N GLU A 200 -19.28 -14.08 -6.39
CA GLU A 200 -18.22 -13.09 -6.54
C GLU A 200 -18.01 -12.28 -5.24
N MET A 201 -19.09 -11.90 -4.54
CA MET A 201 -18.93 -11.20 -3.26
C MET A 201 -18.28 -12.12 -2.21
N ARG A 202 -18.64 -13.41 -2.20
CA ARG A 202 -18.05 -14.41 -1.29
C ARG A 202 -16.58 -14.64 -1.57
N VAL A 203 -16.14 -14.61 -2.83
CA VAL A 203 -14.71 -14.65 -3.19
C VAL A 203 -13.96 -13.49 -2.52
N LYS A 204 -14.52 -12.27 -2.55
CA LYS A 204 -13.89 -11.10 -1.90
C LYS A 204 -13.82 -11.24 -0.37
N VAL A 205 -14.86 -11.78 0.26
CA VAL A 205 -14.84 -12.08 1.72
C VAL A 205 -13.85 -13.21 2.04
N PHE A 206 -13.77 -14.24 1.19
CA PHE A 206 -12.79 -15.31 1.31
C PHE A 206 -11.36 -14.78 1.24
N GLN A 207 -11.07 -13.82 0.34
CA GLN A 207 -9.75 -13.18 0.28
C GLN A 207 -9.37 -12.50 1.60
N LEU A 208 -10.32 -11.81 2.26
CA LEU A 208 -10.06 -11.22 3.58
C LEU A 208 -9.73 -12.29 4.62
N LYS A 209 -10.46 -13.41 4.64
CA LYS A 209 -10.17 -14.55 5.52
C LYS A 209 -8.82 -15.19 5.20
N PHE A 210 -8.51 -15.40 3.92
CA PHE A 210 -7.27 -16.02 3.46
C PHE A 210 -6.03 -15.18 3.81
N ARG A 211 -6.19 -13.85 3.84
CA ARG A 211 -5.20 -12.87 4.29
C ARG A 211 -5.14 -12.67 5.81
N GLY A 212 -5.95 -13.39 6.59
CA GLY A 212 -5.96 -13.27 8.05
C GLY A 212 -6.66 -12.01 8.59
N TYR A 213 -7.38 -11.27 7.74
CA TYR A 213 -8.14 -10.09 8.15
C TYR A 213 -9.49 -10.44 8.82
N LEU A 214 -9.96 -11.67 8.60
CA LEU A 214 -11.11 -12.25 9.28
C LEU A 214 -10.67 -13.45 10.10
N GLU A 215 -10.88 -13.38 11.41
CA GLU A 215 -10.46 -14.38 12.39
C GLU A 215 -11.69 -15.00 13.09
N PRO A 216 -11.59 -16.24 13.59
CA PRO A 216 -12.58 -16.77 14.50
C PRO A 216 -12.67 -15.89 15.76
N GLY A 217 -13.88 -15.47 16.13
CA GLY A 217 -14.11 -14.63 17.30
C GLY A 217 -15.60 -14.60 17.65
N THR A 218 -15.93 -13.85 18.71
CA THR A 218 -17.29 -13.68 19.20
C THR A 218 -17.68 -12.20 19.10
N PRO A 219 -17.89 -11.65 17.89
CA PRO A 219 -18.39 -10.30 17.75
C PRO A 219 -19.84 -10.23 18.25
N ASP A 220 -20.23 -9.07 18.76
CA ASP A 220 -21.59 -8.77 19.24
C ASP A 220 -22.47 -8.18 18.13
N LEU A 221 -21.85 -7.66 17.07
CA LEU A 221 -22.50 -6.98 15.96
C LEU A 221 -22.00 -7.52 14.63
N VAL A 222 -22.91 -7.83 13.71
CA VAL A 222 -22.58 -8.15 12.33
C VAL A 222 -22.77 -6.92 11.45
N THR A 223 -21.78 -6.61 10.62
CA THR A 223 -21.89 -5.62 9.56
C THR A 223 -22.40 -6.30 8.29
N PRO A 224 -23.65 -6.05 7.87
CA PRO A 224 -24.17 -6.62 6.64
C PRO A 224 -23.43 -6.05 5.44
N ARG A 225 -23.43 -6.79 4.33
CA ARG A 225 -22.83 -6.35 3.06
C ARG A 225 -23.83 -6.37 1.92
N PHE A 226 -23.51 -5.66 0.85
CA PHE A 226 -24.26 -5.65 -0.40
C PHE A 226 -23.34 -5.52 -1.62
N ALA A 227 -23.85 -5.90 -2.79
CA ALA A 227 -23.13 -5.78 -4.06
C ALA A 227 -23.35 -4.40 -4.68
N VAL A 228 -22.29 -3.82 -5.24
CA VAL A 228 -22.34 -2.67 -6.15
C VAL A 228 -21.65 -3.04 -7.44
N GLU A 229 -22.27 -2.82 -8.58
CA GLU A 229 -21.69 -3.10 -9.89
C GLU A 229 -20.64 -2.03 -10.21
N LYS A 230 -19.39 -2.45 -10.50
CA LYS A 230 -18.29 -1.51 -10.81
C LYS A 230 -18.14 -1.28 -12.30
N VAL A 231 -18.21 -2.36 -13.08
CA VAL A 231 -18.02 -2.33 -14.52
C VAL A 231 -19.09 -3.21 -15.15
N ALA A 232 -19.84 -2.65 -16.09
CA ALA A 232 -20.69 -3.40 -17.01
C ALA A 232 -20.08 -3.31 -18.41
N ASN A 233 -20.15 -4.39 -19.19
CA ASN A 233 -19.79 -4.32 -20.60
C ASN A 233 -20.84 -3.51 -21.39
N GLU A 234 -20.55 -3.20 -22.66
CA GLU A 234 -21.45 -2.46 -23.56
C GLU A 234 -22.84 -3.12 -23.73
N GLN A 235 -22.97 -4.40 -23.34
CA GLN A 235 -24.20 -5.19 -23.39
C GLN A 235 -24.93 -5.24 -22.03
N GLY A 236 -24.48 -4.47 -21.03
CA GLY A 236 -25.07 -4.40 -19.69
C GLY A 236 -24.74 -5.58 -18.76
N LYS A 237 -23.80 -6.47 -19.14
CA LYS A 237 -23.33 -7.57 -18.28
C LYS A 237 -22.27 -7.07 -17.31
N VAL A 238 -22.52 -7.25 -16.03
CA VAL A 238 -21.59 -6.94 -14.94
C VAL A 238 -20.33 -7.80 -15.03
N LEU A 239 -19.17 -7.14 -15.07
CA LEU A 239 -17.84 -7.75 -15.14
C LEU A 239 -17.12 -7.78 -13.79
N ASP A 240 -17.35 -6.77 -12.93
CA ASP A 240 -16.81 -6.70 -11.56
C ASP A 240 -17.85 -6.12 -10.61
N ILE A 241 -17.93 -6.68 -9.41
CA ILE A 241 -18.79 -6.19 -8.33
C ILE A 241 -17.96 -5.79 -7.12
N ARG A 242 -18.24 -4.66 -6.50
CA ARG A 242 -17.70 -4.32 -5.18
C ARG A 242 -18.57 -4.93 -4.09
N THR A 243 -17.93 -5.53 -3.09
CA THR A 243 -18.58 -5.89 -1.84
C THR A 243 -18.49 -4.69 -0.90
N VAL A 244 -19.62 -4.09 -0.56
CA VAL A 244 -19.69 -2.91 0.31
C VAL A 244 -20.22 -3.32 1.67
N TRP A 245 -19.56 -2.86 2.74
CA TRP A 245 -19.98 -3.07 4.13
C TRP A 245 -20.92 -1.94 4.56
N ASP A 246 -22.10 -2.30 5.06
CA ASP A 246 -23.14 -1.35 5.44
C ASP A 246 -23.22 -1.17 6.96
N ALA A 247 -22.24 -0.44 7.49
CA ALA A 247 -22.20 -0.04 8.90
C ALA A 247 -23.22 1.06 9.25
N LYS A 248 -23.99 1.55 8.26
CA LYS A 248 -25.13 2.45 8.49
C LYS A 248 -26.36 1.64 8.90
N ARG A 249 -26.63 0.52 8.21
CA ARG A 249 -27.79 -0.34 8.45
C ARG A 249 -27.79 -1.02 9.82
N ASN A 250 -26.61 -1.39 10.32
CA ASN A 250 -26.50 -1.97 11.66
C ASN A 250 -26.42 -0.91 12.78
N GLY A 251 -26.43 0.38 12.43
CA GLY A 251 -26.39 1.51 13.36
C GLY A 251 -25.01 1.89 13.88
N LEU A 252 -23.94 1.15 13.55
CA LEU A 252 -22.60 1.40 14.09
C LEU A 252 -22.08 2.81 13.74
N ASN A 253 -22.26 3.26 12.49
CA ASN A 253 -21.79 4.59 12.09
C ASN A 253 -22.49 5.75 12.81
N ALA A 254 -23.68 5.53 13.38
CA ALA A 254 -24.39 6.54 14.17
C ALA A 254 -23.81 6.71 15.58
N THR A 255 -23.18 5.65 16.12
CA THR A 255 -22.55 5.69 17.44
C THR A 255 -21.12 6.21 17.37
N LEU A 256 -20.52 6.33 16.19
CA LEU A 256 -19.13 6.74 16.01
C LEU A 256 -18.96 8.25 15.78
N TRP A 257 -17.97 8.82 16.47
CA TRP A 257 -17.50 10.18 16.21
C TRP A 257 -16.25 10.14 15.33
N ALA A 258 -16.26 10.92 14.23
CA ALA A 258 -15.11 11.11 13.37
C ALA A 258 -14.73 12.61 13.34
N PRO A 259 -13.42 12.95 13.39
CA PRO A 259 -12.97 14.31 13.23
C PRO A 259 -13.39 14.91 11.89
N LYS A 260 -13.68 16.21 11.88
CA LYS A 260 -14.00 16.99 10.68
C LYS A 260 -12.81 17.81 10.16
N PHE A 261 -11.57 17.47 10.54
CA PHE A 261 -10.41 18.24 10.07
C PHE A 261 -10.24 18.05 8.56
N PRO A 262 -9.93 19.11 7.80
CA PRO A 262 -9.74 18.97 6.36
C PRO A 262 -8.53 18.06 6.09
N LEU A 263 -8.78 16.92 5.47
CA LEU A 263 -7.73 16.16 4.79
C LEU A 263 -7.35 16.90 3.50
N PRO A 264 -6.09 16.81 3.03
CA PRO A 264 -5.74 17.28 1.70
C PRO A 264 -6.66 16.65 0.65
N ASN A 265 -6.91 17.35 -0.44
CA ASN A 265 -7.73 16.89 -1.55
C ASN A 265 -6.95 16.92 -2.87
N HIS A 266 -7.62 16.57 -3.97
CA HIS A 266 -7.00 16.52 -5.30
C HIS A 266 -6.46 17.89 -5.76
N LEU A 267 -7.00 19.02 -5.28
CA LEU A 267 -6.47 20.35 -5.59
C LEU A 267 -5.13 20.60 -4.90
N ASP A 268 -4.93 20.05 -3.69
CA ASP A 268 -3.63 20.10 -3.02
C ASP A 268 -2.59 19.29 -3.82
N ALA A 269 -2.97 18.14 -4.36
CA ALA A 269 -2.12 17.35 -5.25
C ALA A 269 -1.81 18.10 -6.55
N ALA A 270 -2.82 18.77 -7.14
CA ALA A 270 -2.64 19.62 -8.33
C ALA A 270 -1.73 20.84 -8.08
N ASN A 271 -1.56 21.27 -6.82
CA ASN A 271 -0.63 22.32 -6.44
C ASN A 271 0.83 21.83 -6.34
N GLN A 272 1.10 20.53 -6.48
CA GLN A 272 2.47 20.05 -6.66
C GLN A 272 2.98 20.43 -8.05
N VAL A 273 4.23 20.86 -8.15
CA VAL A 273 4.77 21.40 -9.40
C VAL A 273 5.86 20.52 -9.99
N VAL A 274 5.71 20.29 -11.30
CA VAL A 274 6.72 19.68 -12.17
C VAL A 274 7.26 20.76 -13.09
N LYS A 275 8.57 21.02 -13.00
CA LYS A 275 9.25 21.95 -13.89
C LYS A 275 10.55 21.36 -14.43
N TRP A 276 10.75 21.62 -15.72
CA TRP A 276 11.94 21.25 -16.47
C TRP A 276 12.59 22.56 -16.90
N LEU A 277 13.74 22.86 -16.33
CA LEU A 277 14.43 24.15 -16.48
C LEU A 277 15.91 23.92 -16.77
N LEU A 278 16.53 24.87 -17.46
CA LEU A 278 17.99 24.82 -17.75
C LEU A 278 18.84 25.20 -16.53
N VAL A 279 18.22 25.80 -15.51
CA VAL A 279 18.84 26.26 -14.26
C VAL A 279 17.95 25.87 -13.08
N PRO A 280 18.49 25.80 -11.85
CA PRO A 280 17.68 25.51 -10.68
C PRO A 280 16.52 26.47 -10.51
N VAL A 281 15.41 25.98 -9.96
CA VAL A 281 14.17 26.75 -9.79
C VAL A 281 14.41 28.07 -9.07
N GLY A 282 15.23 28.08 -8.02
CA GLY A 282 15.60 29.30 -7.29
C GLY A 282 16.33 30.33 -8.14
N GLN A 283 17.19 29.90 -9.08
CA GLN A 283 17.85 30.81 -10.02
C GLN A 283 16.86 31.34 -11.06
N TYR A 284 16.02 30.46 -11.61
CA TYR A 284 14.96 30.83 -12.56
C TYR A 284 14.03 31.92 -12.00
N LEU A 285 13.60 31.76 -10.74
CA LEU A 285 12.75 32.73 -10.04
C LEU A 285 13.48 34.06 -9.78
N LYS A 286 14.79 34.03 -9.49
CA LYS A 286 15.61 35.24 -9.29
C LYS A 286 15.80 36.03 -10.59
N GLU A 287 15.84 35.34 -11.73
CA GLU A 287 15.95 35.93 -13.07
C GLU A 287 14.61 36.48 -13.59
N GLY A 288 13.53 36.36 -12.81
CA GLY A 288 12.21 36.89 -13.17
C GLY A 288 11.43 36.00 -14.12
N SER A 289 11.58 34.67 -13.99
CA SER A 289 10.88 33.66 -14.78
C SER A 289 11.01 33.86 -16.29
N PRO A 290 12.24 33.79 -16.85
CA PRO A 290 12.45 33.95 -18.28
C PRO A 290 11.69 32.89 -19.10
N SER A 291 11.43 33.21 -20.38
CA SER A 291 10.87 32.23 -21.31
C SER A 291 11.86 31.09 -21.52
N VAL A 292 11.36 29.85 -21.50
CA VAL A 292 12.17 28.65 -21.70
C VAL A 292 11.89 28.08 -23.10
N ASP A 293 12.95 27.81 -23.87
CA ASP A 293 12.85 27.13 -25.15
C ASP A 293 12.91 25.62 -24.98
N TYR A 294 11.73 24.98 -25.03
CA TYR A 294 11.55 23.54 -24.90
C TYR A 294 11.82 22.75 -26.20
N SER A 295 12.24 23.41 -27.30
CA SER A 295 12.64 22.71 -28.53
C SER A 295 14.04 22.08 -28.46
N GLN A 296 14.80 22.44 -27.43
CA GLN A 296 16.14 21.93 -27.16
C GLN A 296 16.14 20.47 -26.69
N ASP A 297 17.33 19.87 -26.65
CA ASP A 297 17.52 18.51 -26.15
C ASP A 297 17.04 18.39 -24.69
N GLN A 298 16.21 17.37 -24.44
CA GLN A 298 15.66 17.10 -23.13
C GLN A 298 16.71 16.79 -22.06
N GLU A 299 17.93 16.39 -22.45
CA GLU A 299 19.05 16.12 -21.53
C GLU A 299 19.60 17.40 -20.87
N LEU A 300 19.33 18.57 -21.45
CA LEU A 300 19.79 19.85 -20.92
C LEU A 300 18.97 20.36 -19.73
N PHE A 301 17.78 19.81 -19.51
CA PHE A 301 16.89 20.27 -18.45
C PHE A 301 17.14 19.52 -17.14
N ILE A 302 17.16 20.27 -16.05
CA ILE A 302 16.96 19.75 -14.71
C ILE A 302 15.47 19.42 -14.58
N LYS A 303 15.18 18.13 -14.37
CA LYS A 303 13.81 17.60 -14.36
C LYS A 303 13.34 17.38 -12.94
N THR A 304 12.21 17.99 -12.60
CA THR A 304 11.41 17.56 -11.44
C THR A 304 10.55 16.36 -11.83
N TYR A 305 10.38 15.41 -10.93
CA TYR A 305 9.54 14.24 -11.13
C TYR A 305 8.42 14.19 -10.10
N THR A 306 7.26 13.75 -10.55
CA THR A 306 6.13 13.37 -9.68
C THR A 306 5.79 11.92 -9.95
N PHE A 307 5.38 11.21 -8.92
CA PHE A 307 4.80 9.89 -9.06
C PHE A 307 3.58 9.80 -8.16
N ASP A 308 2.57 9.08 -8.62
CA ASP A 308 1.42 8.71 -7.81
C ASP A 308 1.69 7.36 -7.14
N GLN A 309 1.26 7.22 -5.89
CA GLN A 309 1.45 6.02 -5.09
C GLN A 309 0.12 5.56 -4.49
N ASP A 310 -0.49 4.56 -5.11
CA ASP A 310 -1.62 3.85 -4.51
C ASP A 310 -1.15 2.89 -3.42
N VAL A 311 -1.62 3.14 -2.19
CA VAL A 311 -1.47 2.20 -1.07
C VAL A 311 -2.65 1.25 -1.09
N ALA A 312 -2.54 0.20 -1.91
CA ALA A 312 -3.58 -0.81 -2.03
C ALA A 312 -3.99 -1.35 -0.65
N GLN A 313 -5.30 -1.49 -0.43
CA GLN A 313 -5.87 -1.98 0.84
C GLN A 313 -5.44 -1.16 2.07
N GLN A 314 -5.28 0.17 1.91
CA GLN A 314 -4.83 1.11 2.94
C GLN A 314 -5.39 0.80 4.34
N PHE A 315 -6.71 0.67 4.48
CA PHE A 315 -7.36 0.40 5.77
C PHE A 315 -6.93 -0.95 6.39
N ASN A 316 -6.81 -2.00 5.57
CA ASN A 316 -6.49 -3.33 6.08
C ASN A 316 -5.07 -3.45 6.63
N ASN A 317 -4.19 -2.46 6.41
CA ASN A 317 -2.87 -2.41 7.04
C ASN A 317 -2.93 -2.09 8.54
N PHE A 318 -4.01 -1.45 8.99
CA PHE A 318 -4.16 -0.99 10.38
C PHE A 318 -4.98 -1.98 11.20
N GLN A 319 -4.45 -2.36 12.36
CA GLN A 319 -5.12 -3.25 13.29
C GLN A 319 -6.37 -2.59 13.88
N LEU A 320 -7.36 -3.41 14.21
CA LEU A 320 -8.58 -2.99 14.87
C LEU A 320 -8.52 -3.29 16.37
N ASN A 321 -8.68 -2.25 17.19
CA ASN A 321 -8.69 -2.36 18.65
C ASN A 321 -10.00 -2.98 19.16
N GLU A 322 -11.15 -2.33 18.89
CA GLU A 322 -12.48 -2.79 19.30
C GLU A 322 -13.11 -3.77 18.30
N LYS A 323 -12.63 -5.00 18.30
CA LYS A 323 -13.07 -6.01 17.34
C LYS A 323 -14.51 -6.52 17.55
N HIS A 324 -15.07 -6.34 18.74
CA HIS A 324 -16.37 -6.95 19.10
C HIS A 324 -17.55 -6.38 18.28
N SER A 325 -17.48 -5.10 17.88
CA SER A 325 -18.50 -4.45 17.06
C SER A 325 -18.35 -4.67 15.54
N HIS A 326 -17.36 -5.45 15.12
CA HIS A 326 -16.97 -5.62 13.71
C HIS A 326 -17.00 -7.10 13.29
N GLY A 327 -18.20 -7.67 13.25
CA GLY A 327 -18.46 -9.02 12.76
C GLY A 327 -18.77 -9.07 11.27
N ALA A 328 -18.39 -10.18 10.63
CA ALA A 328 -18.63 -10.48 9.23
C ALA A 328 -19.27 -11.85 9.07
N ARG A 329 -20.37 -11.94 8.31
CA ARG A 329 -21.00 -13.22 7.97
C ARG A 329 -20.20 -13.93 6.88
N PHE A 330 -19.67 -15.11 7.19
CA PHE A 330 -18.93 -15.97 6.29
C PHE A 330 -19.77 -17.19 5.93
N ILE A 331 -20.04 -17.37 4.64
CA ILE A 331 -20.81 -18.50 4.12
C ILE A 331 -19.84 -19.54 3.57
N HIS A 332 -19.95 -20.78 4.07
CA HIS A 332 -19.13 -21.89 3.60
C HIS A 332 -19.76 -22.47 2.33
N THR A 333 -19.33 -21.93 1.19
CA THR A 333 -19.88 -22.26 -0.12
C THR A 333 -19.73 -23.75 -0.43
N ARG A 334 -20.81 -24.38 -0.91
CA ARG A 334 -20.79 -25.79 -1.32
C ARG A 334 -21.08 -25.92 -2.81
N ASN A 335 -20.24 -26.68 -3.51
CA ASN A 335 -20.33 -26.86 -4.96
C ASN A 335 -21.57 -27.66 -5.39
N ASP A 336 -22.07 -28.52 -4.51
CA ASP A 336 -23.23 -29.38 -4.76
C ASP A 336 -24.57 -28.65 -4.59
N ARG A 337 -24.54 -27.35 -4.26
CA ARG A 337 -25.73 -26.51 -3.98
C ARG A 337 -26.56 -27.03 -2.79
N SER A 338 -25.99 -27.88 -1.94
CA SER A 338 -26.62 -28.25 -0.67
C SER A 338 -26.65 -27.06 0.30
N VAL A 339 -27.34 -27.23 1.44
CA VAL A 339 -27.44 -26.18 2.46
C VAL A 339 -26.04 -25.75 2.91
N GLU A 340 -25.74 -24.47 2.71
CA GLU A 340 -24.43 -23.88 3.01
C GLU A 340 -24.43 -23.38 4.45
N PRO A 341 -23.52 -23.87 5.32
CA PRO A 341 -23.47 -23.38 6.68
C PRO A 341 -22.89 -21.97 6.72
N GLU A 342 -23.33 -21.19 7.70
CA GLU A 342 -22.83 -19.84 7.95
C GLU A 342 -22.11 -19.77 9.28
N THR A 343 -21.07 -18.96 9.33
CA THR A 343 -20.35 -18.63 10.56
C THR A 343 -20.13 -17.14 10.63
N ILE A 344 -20.14 -16.57 11.82
CA ILE A 344 -19.76 -15.17 12.02
C ILE A 344 -18.28 -15.13 12.38
N LEU A 345 -17.51 -14.37 11.62
CA LEU A 345 -16.10 -14.10 11.85
C LEU A 345 -15.93 -12.67 12.37
N GLN A 346 -14.79 -12.39 12.97
CA GLN A 346 -14.44 -11.08 13.50
C GLN A 346 -13.37 -10.43 12.64
N CYS A 347 -13.52 -9.13 12.33
CA CYS A 347 -12.49 -8.36 11.65
C CYS A 347 -11.31 -8.11 12.61
N SER A 348 -10.09 -8.39 12.15
CA SER A 348 -8.85 -8.11 12.89
C SER A 348 -8.22 -6.76 12.53
N VAL A 349 -8.61 -6.20 11.39
CA VAL A 349 -8.11 -4.96 10.80
C VAL A 349 -9.25 -4.00 10.48
N MET A 350 -8.94 -2.73 10.22
CA MET A 350 -9.94 -1.76 9.76
C MET A 350 -10.58 -2.22 8.44
N SER A 351 -11.91 -2.11 8.37
CA SER A 351 -12.74 -2.50 7.22
C SER A 351 -13.34 -1.30 6.51
N PHE A 352 -13.66 -1.42 5.22
CA PHE A 352 -14.40 -0.37 4.53
C PHE A 352 -15.79 -0.13 5.15
N GLY A 353 -16.37 1.05 4.92
CA GLY A 353 -17.73 1.40 5.34
C GLY A 353 -17.86 1.95 6.78
N CYS A 354 -16.82 1.89 7.59
CA CYS A 354 -16.79 2.50 8.92
C CYS A 354 -16.44 3.99 8.85
N LYS A 355 -17.21 4.84 9.55
CA LYS A 355 -17.11 6.30 9.51
C LYS A 355 -15.75 6.84 9.99
N THR A 356 -15.09 6.17 10.94
CA THR A 356 -13.86 6.68 11.58
C THR A 356 -12.59 6.21 10.88
N PHE A 357 -12.64 5.09 10.16
CA PHE A 357 -11.43 4.44 9.65
C PHE A 357 -10.69 5.23 8.57
N PRO A 358 -11.34 6.02 7.68
CA PRO A 358 -10.60 6.90 6.78
C PRO A 358 -9.68 7.85 7.54
N TYR A 359 -10.18 8.51 8.59
CA TYR A 359 -9.37 9.40 9.41
C TYR A 359 -8.20 8.68 10.07
N LEU A 360 -8.46 7.54 10.73
CA LEU A 360 -7.42 6.80 11.46
C LEU A 360 -6.35 6.24 10.52
N ALA A 361 -6.76 5.72 9.36
CA ALA A 361 -5.83 5.18 8.38
C ALA A 361 -4.98 6.28 7.73
N THR A 362 -5.57 7.44 7.39
CA THR A 362 -4.81 8.58 6.89
C THR A 362 -3.87 9.13 7.95
N GLN A 363 -4.33 9.28 9.20
CA GLN A 363 -3.46 9.70 10.30
C GLN A 363 -2.30 8.72 10.52
N GLY A 364 -2.57 7.42 10.48
CA GLY A 364 -1.55 6.38 10.59
C GLY A 364 -0.55 6.45 9.44
N GLN A 365 -1.02 6.69 8.21
CA GLN A 365 -0.16 6.88 7.04
C GLN A 365 0.70 8.14 7.17
N GLU A 366 0.14 9.28 7.59
CA GLU A 366 0.91 10.51 7.80
C GLU A 366 2.04 10.31 8.80
N ARG A 367 1.80 9.61 9.91
CA ARG A 367 2.84 9.28 10.91
C ARG A 367 3.93 8.39 10.34
N ILE A 368 3.56 7.37 9.56
CA ILE A 368 4.53 6.50 8.87
C ILE A 368 5.39 7.32 7.90
N MET A 369 4.76 8.23 7.17
CA MET A 369 5.45 9.06 6.20
C MET A 369 6.33 10.11 6.86
N GLU A 370 5.93 10.72 7.96
CA GLU A 370 6.78 11.60 8.77
C GLU A 370 8.08 10.89 9.20
N MET A 371 7.96 9.63 9.64
CA MET A 371 9.13 8.80 9.96
C MET A 371 9.99 8.49 8.72
N ALA A 372 9.36 8.31 7.56
CA ALA A 372 10.04 8.03 6.29
C ALA A 372 10.75 9.27 5.71
N GLU A 373 10.14 10.44 5.86
CA GLU A 373 10.67 11.74 5.45
C GLU A 373 11.87 12.11 6.31
N GLY A 374 11.80 11.91 7.62
CA GLY A 374 12.96 12.05 8.51
C GLY A 374 13.32 13.45 8.95
N ASP A 375 14.58 13.63 9.33
CA ASP A 375 15.09 14.93 9.78
C ASP A 375 15.19 15.91 8.60
N PRO A 376 14.33 16.96 8.55
CA PRO A 376 14.38 17.95 7.47
C PRO A 376 15.58 18.88 7.58
N SER A 377 16.33 18.84 8.69
CA SER A 377 17.54 19.65 8.91
C SER A 377 18.78 19.03 8.24
N ASP A 378 18.71 17.77 7.82
CA ASP A 378 19.79 17.10 7.10
C ASP A 378 19.83 17.59 5.64
N PRO A 379 20.91 18.25 5.18
CA PRO A 379 21.00 18.75 3.81
C PRO A 379 20.93 17.65 2.73
N SER A 380 21.24 16.39 3.10
CA SER A 380 21.13 15.24 2.21
C SER A 380 19.70 14.69 2.08
N ASN A 381 18.78 15.11 2.96
CA ASN A 381 17.39 14.72 2.90
C ASN A 381 16.70 15.44 1.72
N PRO A 382 16.04 14.73 0.79
CA PRO A 382 15.32 15.37 -0.31
C PRO A 382 14.17 16.29 0.15
N PHE A 383 13.66 16.11 1.38
CA PHE A 383 12.62 16.95 1.99
C PHE A 383 13.18 18.18 2.73
N CYS A 384 14.52 18.33 2.80
CA CYS A 384 15.13 19.50 3.42
C CYS A 384 14.77 20.78 2.64
N HIS A 385 14.76 21.91 3.33
CA HIS A 385 14.59 23.22 2.70
C HIS A 385 15.30 24.29 3.51
N SER A 386 15.85 25.28 2.81
CA SER A 386 16.52 26.44 3.41
C SER A 386 15.71 27.72 3.22
N GLU A 387 14.87 27.78 2.19
CA GLU A 387 14.09 28.97 1.84
C GLU A 387 12.63 28.59 1.53
N CYS A 388 11.70 29.42 2.01
CA CYS A 388 10.31 29.39 1.58
C CYS A 388 10.06 30.57 0.64
N TYR A 389 9.82 30.26 -0.64
CA TYR A 389 9.55 31.26 -1.66
C TYR A 389 8.05 31.46 -1.84
N LEU A 390 7.61 32.73 -1.83
CA LEU A 390 6.21 33.11 -1.99
C LEU A 390 5.96 33.71 -3.38
N ASN A 391 5.25 32.97 -4.22
CA ASN A 391 4.87 33.37 -5.58
C ASN A 391 3.41 33.88 -5.59
N LEU A 392 3.22 35.13 -5.18
CA LEU A 392 1.89 35.70 -4.93
C LEU A 392 1.42 36.59 -6.10
N PRO A 393 0.13 36.53 -6.49
CA PRO A 393 -0.42 37.30 -7.63
C PRO A 393 -0.10 38.80 -7.73
N PRO A 394 0.01 39.59 -6.63
CA PRO A 394 0.36 41.00 -6.74
C PRO A 394 1.87 41.26 -6.91
N ALA A 395 2.72 40.22 -6.86
CA ALA A 395 4.16 40.38 -6.99
C ALA A 395 4.56 40.69 -8.45
N LYS A 396 5.56 41.56 -8.64
CA LYS A 396 6.06 41.92 -9.99
C LYS A 396 6.63 40.73 -10.77
N ASN A 397 7.13 39.75 -10.04
CA ASN A 397 7.71 38.51 -10.53
C ASN A 397 6.76 37.32 -10.30
N TYR A 398 5.45 37.58 -10.22
CA TYR A 398 4.46 36.51 -10.13
C TYR A 398 4.47 35.66 -11.40
N ASP A 399 4.64 34.36 -11.23
CA ASP A 399 4.60 33.38 -12.31
C ASP A 399 3.42 32.44 -12.11
N VAL A 400 2.41 32.55 -12.97
CA VAL A 400 1.19 31.73 -12.92
C VAL A 400 1.46 30.23 -13.08
N SER A 401 2.63 29.86 -13.56
CA SER A 401 3.01 28.46 -13.79
C SER A 401 3.67 27.78 -12.59
N PHE A 402 3.81 28.49 -11.46
CA PHE A 402 4.33 27.99 -10.19
C PHE A 402 3.26 28.08 -9.08
N PRO A 403 3.36 27.24 -8.03
CA PRO A 403 2.40 27.29 -6.93
C PRO A 403 2.68 28.52 -6.07
N ARG A 404 1.74 28.90 -5.21
CA ARG A 404 1.87 30.11 -4.39
C ARG A 404 2.98 30.03 -3.33
N VAL A 405 3.27 28.82 -2.86
CA VAL A 405 4.27 28.54 -1.84
C VAL A 405 5.18 27.44 -2.35
N MET A 406 6.49 27.72 -2.40
CA MET A 406 7.52 26.75 -2.76
C MET A 406 8.52 26.63 -1.63
N LEU A 407 9.07 25.44 -1.45
CA LEU A 407 10.23 25.23 -0.59
C LEU A 407 11.41 24.93 -1.47
N LEU A 408 12.50 25.67 -1.24
CA LEU A 408 13.74 25.54 -1.97
C LEU A 408 14.82 24.98 -1.03
N ARG A 409 15.61 24.07 -1.58
CA ARG A 409 16.82 23.53 -0.96
C ARG A 409 17.97 24.53 -1.09
N GLU A 410 19.08 24.28 -0.40
CA GLU A 410 20.28 25.14 -0.48
C GLU A 410 20.86 25.23 -1.90
N ASP A 411 20.70 24.19 -2.70
CA ASP A 411 21.11 24.15 -4.12
C ASP A 411 20.15 24.92 -5.05
N GLY A 412 19.05 25.46 -4.52
CA GLY A 412 18.04 26.19 -5.27
C GLY A 412 17.02 25.30 -5.98
N GLU A 413 17.07 23.98 -5.83
CA GLU A 413 16.06 23.06 -6.33
C GLU A 413 14.83 23.01 -5.42
N LEU A 414 13.72 22.48 -5.93
CA LEU A 414 12.52 22.23 -5.13
C LEU A 414 12.78 21.13 -4.10
N ALA A 415 12.39 21.38 -2.85
CA ALA A 415 12.30 20.34 -1.85
C ALA A 415 11.20 19.34 -2.24
N ALA A 416 11.43 18.04 -1.98
CA ALA A 416 10.43 17.02 -2.21
C ALA A 416 9.16 17.35 -1.40
N ARG A 417 8.00 17.14 -2.02
CA ARG A 417 6.68 17.34 -1.41
C ARG A 417 5.83 16.11 -1.62
N ARG A 418 4.97 15.86 -0.64
CA ARG A 418 3.96 14.81 -0.68
C ARG A 418 2.61 15.42 -0.36
N VAL A 419 1.59 14.94 -1.05
CA VAL A 419 0.19 15.15 -0.70
C VAL A 419 -0.43 13.78 -0.59
N THR A 420 -1.18 13.55 0.48
CA THR A 420 -1.92 12.31 0.68
C THR A 420 -3.37 12.67 0.90
N PHE A 421 -4.23 12.12 0.07
CA PHE A 421 -5.67 12.27 0.14
C PHE A 421 -6.31 10.90 0.01
N VAL A 422 -7.54 10.77 0.51
CA VAL A 422 -8.34 9.56 0.32
C VAL A 422 -9.28 9.84 -0.85
N ASP A 423 -9.14 9.05 -1.91
CA ASP A 423 -10.11 9.05 -3.01
C ASP A 423 -11.37 8.28 -2.57
N ASP A 424 -12.15 8.90 -1.67
CA ASP A 424 -13.50 8.46 -1.34
C ASP A 424 -14.47 9.30 -2.17
N ILE A 425 -15.28 8.65 -3.01
CA ILE A 425 -16.21 9.26 -3.98
C ILE A 425 -17.37 10.01 -3.25
N HIS A 426 -17.25 10.23 -1.95
CA HIS A 426 -18.18 11.00 -1.14
C HIS A 426 -17.67 12.43 -0.92
N GLY A 427 -17.86 13.27 -1.94
CA GLY A 427 -18.19 14.69 -1.75
C GLY A 427 -17.12 15.71 -2.13
N ALA A 428 -16.81 15.83 -3.42
CA ALA A 428 -16.37 17.10 -4.00
C ALA A 428 -17.23 17.56 -5.20
N GLU A 429 -18.08 16.70 -5.80
CA GLU A 429 -18.88 17.05 -6.99
C GLU A 429 -20.36 16.61 -6.90
N GLY A 430 -20.98 16.76 -5.73
CA GLY A 430 -22.26 16.11 -5.42
C GLY A 430 -23.51 16.98 -5.20
N GLU A 431 -23.44 18.31 -5.24
CA GLU A 431 -24.63 19.16 -4.93
C GLU A 431 -25.06 20.15 -6.02
N GLU A 432 -24.24 20.45 -7.03
CA GLU A 432 -24.64 21.41 -8.09
C GLU A 432 -25.30 20.79 -9.34
N LEU A 433 -25.18 19.48 -9.56
CA LEU A 433 -25.71 18.82 -10.77
C LEU A 433 -27.11 18.20 -10.63
N GLN A 434 -27.80 18.38 -9.49
CA GLN A 434 -29.21 17.97 -9.32
C GLN A 434 -30.20 19.15 -9.31
N ARG A 435 -29.77 20.36 -9.69
CA ARG A 435 -30.63 21.55 -9.81
C ARG A 435 -30.51 22.30 -11.16
N MET A 436 -30.16 21.57 -12.22
CA MET A 436 -30.52 21.90 -13.60
C MET A 436 -31.26 20.71 -14.20
#